data_AF-A0A9X9YA26-F1
#
_entry.id   AF-A0A9X9YA26-F1
#
_cell.length_a   1.000
_cell.length_b   1.000
_cell.length_c   1.000
_cell.angle_alpha   90.00
_cell.angle_beta   90.00
_cell.angle_gamma   90.00
#
_symmetry.space_group_name_H-M   'P 1'
#
loop_
_entity.id
_entity.type
_entity.pdbx_description
1 polymer ?
#
loop_
_entity_poly.entity_id
_entity_poly.type
_entity_poly.pdbx_seq_one_letter_code
_entity_poly.pdbx_strand_id
1 'polypeptide(L)'
;MNTDAALVVLQSLINRMEVMAESAYRVEHDQSKNLLTYHNLLQRFIDHDQEIEFHQTEIASLKFPLKLAEVTQVDSKTSSAVQLADVMIGAAIEAATNLTGLRSGGLDPEAVMSLYADNQYIHLIPSIDFEEQRRFRQGTQASELIDYFSANCSGPRKS
;
A
#
# COMPACT_ATOMS: atom_id res chain seq x y z
N MET A 1 -2.44 -7.98 13.26
CA MET A 1 -2.17 -6.56 12.97
C MET A 1 -3.33 -5.74 13.53
N ASN A 2 -3.05 -4.64 14.23
CA ASN A 2 -4.09 -3.69 14.64
C ASN A 2 -4.61 -2.93 13.40
N THR A 3 -5.89 -2.55 13.37
CA THR A 3 -6.59 -1.92 12.24
C THR A 3 -5.82 -0.72 11.66
N ASP A 4 -5.12 0.03 12.52
CA ASP A 4 -4.38 1.24 12.16
C ASP A 4 -3.16 0.95 11.27
N ALA A 5 -2.42 -0.13 11.54
CA ALA A 5 -1.23 -0.49 10.76
C ALA A 5 -1.59 -0.93 9.33
N ALA A 6 -2.70 -1.65 9.19
CA ALA A 6 -3.17 -2.10 7.88
C ALA A 6 -3.68 -0.93 7.02
N LEU A 7 -4.29 0.09 7.61
CA LEU A 7 -4.71 1.29 6.88
C LEU A 7 -3.51 2.08 6.36
N VAL A 8 -2.47 2.24 7.17
CA VAL A 8 -1.22 2.93 6.74
C VAL A 8 -0.56 2.20 5.57
N VAL A 9 -0.50 0.87 5.62
CA VAL A 9 0.05 0.06 4.52
C VAL A 9 -0.79 0.21 3.26
N LEU A 10 -2.12 0.15 3.38
CA LEU A 10 -3.03 0.32 2.25
C LEU A 10 -2.89 1.70 1.60
N GLN A 11 -2.81 2.76 2.41
CA GLN A 11 -2.62 4.13 1.94
C GLN A 11 -1.27 4.29 1.21
N SER A 12 -0.23 3.65 1.73
CA SER A 12 1.11 3.66 1.13
C SER A 12 1.12 2.96 -0.24
N LEU A 13 0.40 1.84 -0.36
CA LEU A 13 0.23 1.11 -1.62
C LEU A 13 -0.53 1.94 -2.66
N ILE A 14 -1.66 2.53 -2.27
CA ILE A 14 -2.45 3.40 -3.17
C ILE A 14 -1.59 4.57 -3.64
N ASN A 15 -0.96 5.30 -2.73
CA ASN A 15 -0.08 6.42 -3.07
C ASN A 15 1.02 6.00 -4.07
N ARG A 16 1.66 4.85 -3.84
CA ARG A 16 2.70 4.35 -4.75
C ARG A 16 2.15 4.04 -6.14
N MET A 17 0.99 3.41 -6.24
CA MET A 17 0.34 3.10 -7.51
C MET A 17 -0.16 4.36 -8.23
N GLU A 18 -0.69 5.36 -7.51
CA GLU A 18 -1.07 6.66 -8.07
C GLU A 18 0.11 7.38 -8.74
N VAL A 19 1.31 7.28 -8.14
CA VAL A 19 2.54 7.85 -8.71
C VAL A 19 3.02 7.05 -9.94
N MET A 20 2.92 5.72 -9.90
CA MET A 20 3.42 4.84 -10.97
C MET A 20 2.49 4.77 -12.18
N ALA A 21 1.18 4.90 -11.98
CA ALA A 21 0.20 4.75 -13.05
C ALA A 21 0.08 6.04 -13.86
N GLU A 22 0.24 5.95 -15.18
CA GLU A 22 0.01 7.08 -16.09
C GLU A 22 -1.48 7.40 -16.25
N SER A 23 -2.33 6.37 -16.12
CA SER A 23 -3.78 6.43 -16.33
C SER A 23 -4.54 5.68 -15.25
N ALA A 24 -5.88 5.64 -15.38
CA ALA A 24 -6.73 4.86 -14.50
C ALA A 24 -6.28 3.39 -14.44
N TYR A 25 -6.30 2.80 -13.26
CA TYR A 25 -5.88 1.43 -13.02
C TYR A 25 -6.86 0.67 -12.14
N ARG A 26 -6.74 -0.66 -12.17
CA ARG A 26 -7.55 -1.58 -11.38
C ARG A 26 -6.64 -2.50 -10.60
N VAL A 27 -7.11 -2.94 -9.45
CA VAL A 27 -6.38 -3.89 -8.59
C VAL A 27 -7.20 -5.17 -8.48
N GLU A 28 -6.60 -6.27 -8.90
CA GLU A 28 -7.10 -7.62 -8.61
C GLU A 28 -6.28 -8.20 -7.47
N HIS A 29 -6.95 -8.86 -6.53
CA HIS A 29 -6.27 -9.52 -5.42
C HIS A 29 -6.91 -10.87 -5.08
N ASP A 30 -6.15 -11.77 -4.46
CA ASP A 30 -6.68 -13.07 -4.02
C ASP A 30 -7.70 -12.91 -2.89
N GLN A 31 -8.63 -13.85 -2.78
CA GLN A 31 -9.69 -13.81 -1.78
C GLN A 31 -9.14 -13.66 -0.35
N SER A 32 -9.45 -12.53 0.28
CA SER A 32 -8.92 -12.18 1.59
C SER A 32 -9.99 -11.58 2.48
N LYS A 33 -10.21 -12.24 3.63
CA LYS A 33 -11.11 -11.75 4.67
C LYS A 33 -10.69 -10.38 5.21
N ASN A 34 -9.39 -10.07 5.20
CA ASN A 34 -8.89 -8.78 5.64
C ASN A 34 -9.28 -7.67 4.64
N LEU A 35 -9.15 -7.93 3.34
CA LEU A 35 -9.54 -6.95 2.32
C LEU A 35 -11.06 -6.76 2.24
N LEU A 36 -11.86 -7.78 2.55
CA LEU A 36 -13.31 -7.61 2.72
C LEU A 36 -13.64 -6.56 3.80
N THR A 37 -12.87 -6.52 4.89
CA THR A 37 -13.03 -5.52 5.95
C THR A 37 -12.79 -4.09 5.44
N TYR A 38 -11.86 -3.90 4.51
CA TYR A 38 -11.49 -2.59 3.97
C TYR A 38 -12.23 -2.23 2.67
N HIS A 39 -12.99 -3.14 2.07
CA HIS A 39 -13.66 -2.92 0.78
C HIS A 39 -14.55 -1.66 0.79
N ASN A 40 -15.35 -1.47 1.84
CA ASN A 40 -16.20 -0.28 1.98
C ASN A 40 -15.40 1.03 2.05
N LEU A 41 -14.22 1.00 2.66
CA LEU A 41 -13.34 2.16 2.76
C LEU A 41 -12.67 2.46 1.41
N LEU A 42 -12.17 1.42 0.73
CA LEU A 42 -11.60 1.53 -0.61
C LEU A 42 -12.61 2.08 -1.60
N GLN A 43 -13.85 1.61 -1.56
CA GLN A 43 -14.90 2.12 -2.43
C GLN A 43 -15.18 3.60 -2.17
N ARG A 44 -15.13 4.06 -0.91
CA ARG A 44 -15.28 5.49 -0.59
C ARG A 44 -14.14 6.32 -1.16
N PHE A 45 -12.91 5.81 -1.15
CA PHE A 45 -11.79 6.51 -1.77
C PHE A 45 -11.95 6.59 -3.29
N ILE A 46 -12.38 5.51 -3.94
CA ILE A 46 -12.63 5.46 -5.39
C ILE A 46 -13.76 6.42 -5.78
N ASP A 47 -14.86 6.42 -5.02
CA ASP A 47 -16.05 7.23 -5.29
C ASP A 47 -15.86 8.72 -4.91
N HIS A 48 -14.72 9.09 -4.30
CA HIS A 48 -14.49 10.44 -3.82
C HIS A 48 -14.11 11.39 -4.96
N ASP A 49 -15.06 12.24 -5.34
CA ASP A 49 -15.01 13.13 -6.50
C ASP A 49 -14.55 14.56 -6.16
N GLN A 50 -14.41 14.88 -4.88
CA GLN A 50 -13.91 16.20 -4.47
C GLN A 50 -12.43 16.33 -4.83
N GLU A 51 -12.10 17.36 -5.63
CA GLU A 51 -10.71 17.69 -5.93
C GLU A 51 -10.01 18.25 -4.69
N ILE A 52 -9.11 17.44 -4.13
CA ILE A 52 -8.29 17.79 -2.98
C ILE A 52 -6.96 17.07 -3.04
N GLU A 53 -5.91 17.72 -2.55
CA GLU A 53 -4.56 17.15 -2.46
C GLU A 53 -4.02 17.32 -1.04
N PHE A 54 -3.43 16.25 -0.51
CA PHE A 54 -2.78 16.22 0.79
C PHE A 54 -1.30 15.86 0.61
N HIS A 55 -0.41 16.68 1.15
CA HIS A 55 1.02 16.39 1.16
C HIS A 55 1.40 15.72 2.49
N GLN A 56 1.55 14.40 2.47
CA GLN A 56 1.92 13.62 3.65
C GLN A 56 3.42 13.70 3.94
N THR A 57 4.25 13.79 2.90
CA THR A 57 5.72 13.95 2.98
C THR A 57 6.21 14.66 1.71
N GLU A 58 7.49 14.98 1.63
CA GLU A 58 8.10 15.57 0.42
C GLU A 58 7.91 14.71 -0.84
N ILE A 59 7.79 13.39 -0.67
CA ILE A 59 7.69 12.42 -1.78
C ILE A 59 6.34 11.69 -1.82
N ALA A 60 5.41 12.03 -0.94
CA ALA A 60 4.10 11.38 -0.82
C ALA A 60 2.99 12.42 -0.78
N SER A 61 2.20 12.49 -1.85
CA SER A 61 0.95 13.24 -1.87
C SER A 61 -0.22 12.35 -2.29
N LEU A 62 -1.37 12.54 -1.64
CA LEU A 62 -2.61 11.88 -2.01
C LEU A 62 -3.51 12.91 -2.66
N LYS A 63 -3.87 12.67 -3.92
CA LYS A 63 -4.77 13.52 -4.69
C LYS A 63 -6.05 12.77 -5.02
N PHE A 64 -7.18 13.41 -4.80
CA PHE A 64 -8.48 12.98 -5.29
C PHE A 64 -8.94 13.84 -6.47
N PRO A 65 -9.77 13.29 -7.38
CA PRO A 65 -10.14 11.88 -7.48
C PRO A 65 -8.94 10.99 -7.82
N LEU A 66 -8.97 9.73 -7.35
CA LEU A 66 -7.90 8.76 -7.59
C LEU A 66 -7.92 8.26 -9.04
N LYS A 67 -6.75 7.81 -9.54
CA LYS A 67 -6.66 6.98 -10.76
C LYS A 67 -7.14 5.55 -10.49
N LEU A 68 -7.10 5.08 -9.24
CA LEU A 68 -7.68 3.80 -8.85
C LEU A 68 -9.18 3.79 -9.18
N ALA A 69 -9.57 2.97 -10.16
CA ALA A 69 -10.95 2.87 -10.62
C ALA A 69 -11.71 1.72 -9.97
N GLU A 70 -11.02 0.64 -9.56
CA GLU A 70 -11.66 -0.56 -9.06
C GLU A 70 -10.71 -1.44 -8.25
N VAL A 71 -11.24 -2.08 -7.21
CA VAL A 71 -10.58 -3.17 -6.48
C VAL A 71 -11.50 -4.39 -6.47
N THR A 72 -11.03 -5.52 -7.02
CA THR A 72 -11.80 -6.76 -7.09
C THR A 72 -11.06 -7.94 -6.44
N GLN A 73 -11.83 -8.90 -5.95
CA GLN A 73 -11.30 -10.18 -5.49
C GLN A 73 -11.49 -11.23 -6.58
N VAL A 74 -10.44 -12.01 -6.85
CA VAL A 74 -10.48 -13.13 -7.78
C VAL A 74 -9.99 -14.40 -7.09
N ASP A 75 -10.45 -15.57 -7.53
CA ASP A 75 -9.91 -16.85 -7.05
C ASP A 75 -8.55 -17.08 -7.69
N SER A 76 -7.48 -17.06 -6.89
CA SER A 76 -6.11 -17.35 -7.32
C SER A 76 -6.01 -18.63 -8.15
N LYS A 77 -6.84 -19.66 -7.93
CA LYS A 77 -6.83 -20.89 -8.75
C LYS A 77 -7.18 -20.67 -10.22
N THR A 78 -7.83 -19.55 -10.51
CA THR A 78 -8.33 -19.20 -11.85
C THR A 78 -7.69 -17.95 -12.45
N SER A 79 -6.86 -17.22 -11.69
CA SER A 79 -6.14 -16.03 -12.17
C SER A 79 -4.63 -16.25 -12.19
N SER A 80 -4.05 -16.37 -13.39
CA SER A 80 -2.60 -16.50 -13.56
C SER A 80 -1.83 -15.27 -13.06
N ALA A 81 -2.43 -14.08 -13.12
CA ALA A 81 -1.81 -12.86 -12.62
C ALA A 81 -1.66 -12.90 -11.10
N VAL A 82 -2.70 -13.35 -10.39
CA VAL A 82 -2.66 -13.51 -8.93
C VAL A 82 -1.72 -14.63 -8.52
N GLN A 83 -1.71 -15.76 -9.23
CA GLN A 83 -0.75 -16.84 -8.98
C GLN A 83 0.70 -16.37 -9.11
N LEU A 84 1.00 -15.55 -10.13
CA LEU A 84 2.32 -14.98 -10.30
C LEU A 84 2.68 -14.05 -9.14
N ALA A 85 1.75 -13.20 -8.71
CA ALA A 85 1.94 -12.33 -7.55
C ALA A 85 2.22 -13.14 -6.28
N ASP A 86 1.50 -14.24 -6.05
CA ASP A 86 1.70 -15.13 -4.89
C ASP A 86 3.08 -15.79 -4.88
N VAL A 87 3.58 -16.22 -6.04
CA VAL A 87 4.93 -16.77 -6.17
C VAL A 87 5.98 -15.70 -5.87
N MET A 88 5.82 -14.50 -6.42
CA MET A 88 6.76 -13.40 -6.21
C MET A 88 6.84 -12.96 -4.75
N ILE A 89 5.69 -12.75 -4.10
CA ILE A 89 5.65 -12.37 -2.68
C ILE A 89 6.13 -13.51 -1.78
N GLY A 90 5.79 -14.76 -2.11
CA GLY A 90 6.28 -15.93 -1.38
C GLY A 90 7.80 -16.02 -1.38
N ALA A 91 8.43 -15.85 -2.55
CA ALA A 91 9.87 -15.83 -2.69
C ALA A 91 10.53 -14.68 -1.90
N ALA A 92 9.94 -13.48 -1.93
CA ALA A 92 10.45 -12.34 -1.17
C ALA A 92 10.36 -12.55 0.35
N ILE A 93 9.25 -13.10 0.85
CA ILE A 93 9.06 -13.43 2.28
C ILE A 93 10.07 -14.49 2.73
N GLU A 94 10.27 -15.54 1.91
CA GLU A 94 11.25 -16.59 2.20
C GLU A 94 12.67 -16.02 2.27
N ALA A 95 13.07 -15.21 1.28
CA ALA A 95 14.37 -14.54 1.27
C ALA A 95 14.58 -13.65 2.51
N ALA A 96 13.60 -12.82 2.88
CA ALA A 96 13.69 -11.97 4.08
C ALA A 96 13.83 -12.79 5.38
N THR A 97 13.12 -13.92 5.46
CA THR A 97 13.18 -14.83 6.63
C THR A 97 14.55 -15.52 6.74
N ASN A 98 15.15 -15.86 5.59
CA ASN A 98 16.49 -16.44 5.55
C ASN A 98 17.57 -15.42 5.94
N LEU A 99 17.48 -14.18 5.44
CA LEU A 99 18.42 -13.10 5.80
C LEU A 99 18.41 -12.79 7.31
N THR A 100 17.25 -12.92 7.95
CA THR A 100 17.08 -12.69 9.40
C THR A 100 17.46 -13.91 10.25
N GLY A 101 17.96 -14.99 9.64
CA GLY A 101 18.40 -16.21 10.32
C GLY A 101 17.27 -17.05 10.92
N LEU A 102 16.00 -16.75 10.58
CA LEU A 102 14.82 -17.43 11.10
C LEU A 102 14.58 -18.79 10.41
N ARG A 103 15.13 -18.99 9.20
CA ARG A 103 15.08 -20.24 8.43
C ARG A 103 16.39 -20.47 7.67
N SER A 104 16.64 -21.72 7.29
CA SER A 104 17.79 -22.12 6.46
C SER A 104 17.31 -22.99 5.29
N GLY A 105 17.90 -22.79 4.10
CA GLY A 105 17.50 -23.42 2.83
C GLY A 105 16.64 -22.51 1.95
N GLY A 106 16.38 -22.90 0.70
CA GLY A 106 15.58 -22.10 -0.25
C GLY A 106 16.42 -21.41 -1.33
N LEU A 107 15.82 -20.42 -2.00
CA LEU A 107 16.52 -19.55 -2.96
C LEU A 107 17.57 -18.69 -2.26
N ASP A 108 18.64 -18.32 -2.98
CA ASP A 108 19.63 -17.37 -2.50
C ASP A 108 18.95 -16.02 -2.17
N PRO A 109 18.90 -15.61 -0.90
CA PRO A 109 18.17 -14.42 -0.51
C PRO A 109 18.74 -13.13 -1.12
N GLU A 110 20.07 -13.03 -1.27
CA GLU A 110 20.69 -11.85 -1.87
C GLU A 110 20.35 -11.75 -3.35
N ALA A 111 20.37 -12.87 -4.07
CA ALA A 111 19.94 -12.93 -5.45
C ALA A 111 18.46 -12.54 -5.62
N VAL A 112 17.57 -13.04 -4.76
CA VAL A 112 16.13 -12.69 -4.82
C VAL A 112 15.91 -11.21 -4.54
N MET A 113 16.54 -10.64 -3.51
CA MET A 113 16.39 -9.22 -3.18
C MET A 113 16.96 -8.31 -4.27
N SER A 114 18.01 -8.74 -4.98
CA SER A 114 18.59 -7.98 -6.09
C SER A 114 17.67 -7.84 -7.32
N LEU A 115 16.61 -8.64 -7.42
CA LEU A 115 15.61 -8.54 -8.50
C LEU A 115 14.65 -7.37 -8.28
N TYR A 116 14.58 -6.83 -7.06
CA TYR A 116 13.73 -5.69 -6.72
C TYR A 116 14.55 -4.40 -6.71
N ALA A 117 14.03 -3.36 -7.33
CA ALA A 117 14.62 -2.02 -7.23
C ALA A 117 14.38 -1.44 -5.82
N ASP A 118 15.29 -0.59 -5.35
CA ASP A 118 15.22 0.00 -4.00
C ASP A 118 13.88 0.73 -3.73
N ASN A 119 13.28 1.31 -4.77
CA ASN A 119 12.00 2.02 -4.70
C ASN A 119 10.75 1.11 -4.77
N GLN A 120 10.93 -0.20 -4.81
CA GLN A 120 9.87 -1.21 -4.72
C GLN A 120 9.68 -1.71 -3.28
N TYR A 121 10.62 -1.40 -2.38
CA TYR A 121 10.42 -1.57 -0.95
C TYR A 121 9.54 -0.44 -0.42
N ILE A 122 8.41 -0.79 0.18
CA ILE A 122 7.63 0.16 0.98
C ILE A 122 8.51 0.50 2.17
N HIS A 123 8.95 1.76 2.29
CA HIS A 123 9.89 2.29 3.29
C HIS A 123 9.53 1.96 4.76
N LEU A 124 9.75 0.70 5.15
CA LEU A 124 9.65 0.18 6.50
C LEU A 124 11.05 -0.08 7.09
N ILE A 125 12.11 0.27 6.36
CA ILE A 125 13.47 0.25 6.88
C ILE A 125 13.66 1.52 7.72
N PRO A 126 13.92 1.40 9.04
CA PRO A 126 14.19 2.57 9.87
C PRO A 126 15.41 3.32 9.34
N SER A 127 15.25 4.56 8.88
CA SER A 127 16.39 5.43 8.61
C SER A 127 16.98 5.87 9.96
N ILE A 128 18.30 5.74 10.09
CA ILE A 128 19.07 6.19 11.25
C ILE A 128 19.47 7.67 11.13
N ASP A 129 19.18 8.32 10.00
CA ASP A 129 19.42 9.74 9.80
C ASP A 129 18.25 10.57 10.37
N PHE A 130 18.48 11.12 11.56
CA PHE A 130 17.49 11.93 12.28
C PHE A 130 17.18 13.27 11.58
N GLU A 131 18.13 13.86 10.88
CA GLU A 131 17.91 15.13 10.18
C GLU A 131 17.09 14.90 8.90
N GLU A 132 17.34 13.79 8.19
CA GLU A 132 16.49 13.31 7.10
C GLU A 132 15.06 13.05 7.59
N GLN A 133 14.88 12.30 8.69
CA GLN A 133 13.56 12.04 9.29
C GLN A 133 12.84 13.31 9.76
N ARG A 134 13.58 14.32 10.24
CA ARG A 134 13.01 15.60 10.68
C ARG A 134 12.52 16.43 9.50
N ARG A 135 13.30 16.51 8.42
CA ARG A 135 12.89 17.19 7.18
C ARG A 135 11.70 16.49 6.53
N PHE A 136 11.73 15.16 6.49
CA PHE A 136 10.65 14.32 5.97
C PHE A 136 9.30 14.56 6.66
N ARG A 137 9.31 15.01 7.92
CA ARG A 137 8.12 15.31 8.74
C ARG A 137 7.80 16.80 8.86
N GLN A 138 8.62 17.70 8.31
CA GLN A 138 8.36 19.15 8.35
C GLN A 138 7.37 19.54 7.24
N GLY A 139 6.29 20.25 7.59
CA GLY A 139 5.30 20.73 6.62
C GLY A 139 4.28 19.68 6.15
N THR A 140 4.22 18.53 6.80
CA THR A 140 3.31 17.43 6.45
C THR A 140 1.89 17.69 6.95
N GLN A 141 0.89 17.39 6.12
CA GLN A 141 -0.54 17.52 6.46
C GLN A 141 -1.15 16.21 6.98
N ALA A 142 -0.36 15.42 7.72
CA ALA A 142 -0.78 14.09 8.16
C ALA A 142 -1.99 14.15 9.11
N SER A 143 -2.07 15.17 9.98
CA SER A 143 -3.23 15.40 10.85
C SER A 143 -4.48 15.77 10.07
N GLU A 144 -4.34 16.67 9.10
CA GLU A 144 -5.43 17.18 8.28
C GLU A 144 -6.03 16.07 7.42
N LEU A 145 -5.20 15.16 6.92
CA LEU A 145 -5.66 13.96 6.23
C LEU A 145 -6.45 13.03 7.16
N ILE A 146 -5.98 12.80 8.39
CA ILE A 146 -6.69 11.96 9.36
C ILE A 146 -8.06 12.59 9.69
N ASP A 147 -8.11 13.90 9.94
CA ASP A 147 -9.36 14.62 10.19
C ASP A 147 -10.29 14.56 8.98
N TYR A 148 -9.74 14.71 7.78
CA TYR A 148 -10.49 14.64 6.53
C TYR A 148 -11.08 13.25 6.29
N PHE A 149 -10.30 12.19 6.48
CA PHE A 149 -10.79 10.82 6.42
C PHE A 149 -11.79 10.54 7.52
N SER A 150 -11.58 11.08 8.72
CA SER A 150 -12.52 10.96 9.83
C SER A 150 -13.91 11.48 9.43
N ALA A 151 -13.94 12.68 8.81
CA ALA A 151 -15.17 13.34 8.41
C ALA A 151 -15.85 12.73 7.15
N ASN A 152 -15.06 12.29 6.17
CA ASN A 152 -15.57 11.92 4.85
C ASN A 152 -15.61 10.40 4.62
N CYS A 153 -14.83 9.64 5.40
CA CYS A 153 -14.63 8.20 5.17
C CYS A 153 -15.06 7.34 6.37
N SER A 154 -15.34 7.91 7.55
CA SER A 154 -15.93 7.18 8.71
C SER A 154 -17.41 7.51 8.92
N GLY A 155 -18.25 6.48 8.93
CA GLY A 155 -19.69 6.60 9.22
C GLY A 155 -20.52 5.61 8.39
N PRO A 156 -21.72 5.18 8.82
CA PRO A 156 -22.60 4.35 8.00
C PRO A 156 -23.07 5.11 6.75
N ARG A 157 -23.22 4.40 5.62
CA ARG A 157 -23.70 4.97 4.35
C ARG A 157 -25.06 5.64 4.60
N LYS A 158 -25.22 6.93 4.28
CA LYS A 158 -26.58 7.47 4.15
C LYS A 158 -27.22 6.77 2.96
N SER A 159 -28.31 6.06 3.24
CA SER A 159 -29.20 5.43 2.26
C SER A 159 -29.77 6.45 1.30
#